data_AF-A0A936AUA0-F1
#
_entry.id   AF-A0A936AUA0-F1
#
_cell.length_a   1.000
_cell.length_b   1.000
_cell.length_c   1.000
_cell.angle_alpha   90.00
_cell.angle_beta   90.00
_cell.angle_gamma   90.00
#
_symmetry.space_group_name_H-M   'P 1'
#
loop_
_entity.id
_entity.type
_entity.pdbx_description
1 polymer ?
#
loop_
_entity_poly.entity_id
_entity_poly.type
_entity_poly.pdbx_seq_one_letter_code
_entity_poly.pdbx_strand_id
1 'polypeptide(L)'
;MFRVSSNLTLFLKLFIPIFWMVFFGMFVAFVLIYEGAEILLLQSMSFKIWVLVLYLIFLSFIYFTFFQLKRVEFGKDFYTVSNFFDTYRYIYSDIKNVKEIKLFRWILVVVTLEGKGRFGKKIFFLANPNLYQMFFTDFPEVASVWEKLKTSDL
;
A
#
# COMPACT_ATOMS: atom_id res chain seq x y z
N MET A 1 -9.18 -17.99 -10.08
CA MET A 1 -8.94 -16.66 -9.49
C MET A 1 -7.54 -16.24 -9.91
N PHE A 2 -7.39 -15.01 -10.41
CA PHE A 2 -6.13 -14.48 -10.92
C PHE A 2 -5.62 -13.38 -10.00
N ARG A 3 -4.38 -13.51 -9.54
CA ARG A 3 -3.76 -12.44 -8.76
C ARG A 3 -3.41 -11.29 -9.67
N VAL A 4 -4.00 -10.14 -9.37
CA VAL A 4 -3.84 -8.91 -10.16
C VAL A 4 -2.95 -7.89 -9.43
N SER A 5 -2.88 -7.99 -8.11
CA SER A 5 -1.94 -7.23 -7.30
C SER A 5 -0.47 -7.64 -7.53
N SER A 6 0.42 -6.65 -7.45
CA SER A 6 1.86 -6.81 -7.61
C SER A 6 2.50 -7.46 -6.37
N ASN A 7 3.53 -8.28 -6.57
CA ASN A 7 4.38 -8.77 -5.47
C ASN A 7 5.05 -7.63 -4.69
N LEU A 8 5.18 -6.44 -5.30
CA LEU A 8 5.68 -5.25 -4.64
C LEU A 8 4.82 -4.85 -3.43
N THR A 9 3.53 -5.18 -3.41
CA THR A 9 2.67 -4.92 -2.25
C THR A 9 3.18 -5.59 -0.99
N LEU A 10 3.69 -6.83 -1.09
CA LEU A 10 4.27 -7.53 0.06
C LEU A 10 5.58 -6.85 0.49
N PHE A 11 6.44 -6.52 -0.47
CA PHE A 11 7.70 -5.82 -0.20
C PHE A 11 7.48 -4.47 0.52
N LEU A 12 6.56 -3.64 0.00
CA LEU A 12 6.25 -2.34 0.60
C LEU A 12 5.59 -2.46 1.98
N LYS A 13 4.77 -3.49 2.19
CA LYS A 13 4.01 -3.64 3.44
C LYS A 13 4.77 -4.36 4.55
N LEU A 14 5.74 -5.20 4.21
CA LEU A 14 6.47 -6.01 5.18
C LEU A 14 7.95 -5.64 5.23
N PHE A 15 8.64 -5.65 4.09
CA PHE A 15 10.08 -5.43 4.06
C PHE A 15 10.45 -3.99 4.43
N ILE A 16 9.84 -2.98 3.78
CA ILE A 16 10.19 -1.57 4.03
C ILE A 16 9.92 -1.15 5.50
N PRO A 17 8.77 -1.48 6.13
CA PRO A 17 8.54 -1.13 7.53
C PRO A 17 9.51 -1.82 8.48
N ILE A 18 9.77 -3.12 8.28
CA ILE A 18 10.72 -3.86 9.13
C ILE A 18 12.13 -3.30 8.97
N PHE A 19 12.57 -3.08 7.73
CA PHE A 19 13.86 -2.50 7.43
C PHE A 19 14.01 -1.13 8.10
N TRP A 20 13.00 -0.26 7.97
CA TRP A 20 13.02 1.06 8.60
C TRP A 20 13.10 0.97 10.14
N MET A 21 12.24 0.15 10.75
CA MET A 21 12.20 -0.01 12.20
C MET A 21 13.51 -0.59 12.76
N VAL A 22 14.12 -1.56 12.08
CA VAL A 22 15.34 -2.22 12.58
C VAL A 22 16.59 -1.39 12.27
N PHE A 23 16.83 -1.05 11.00
CA PHE A 23 18.07 -0.37 10.61
C PHE A 23 18.09 1.08 11.10
N PHE A 24 17.04 1.86 10.82
CA PHE A 24 16.99 3.25 11.28
C PHE A 24 16.67 3.34 12.77
N GLY A 25 15.88 2.41 13.32
CA GLY A 25 15.67 2.38 14.77
C GLY A 25 16.96 2.13 15.54
N MET A 26 17.83 1.22 15.08
CA MET A 26 19.14 1.00 15.68
C MET A 26 20.04 2.25 15.56
N PHE A 27 20.04 2.91 14.41
CA PHE A 27 20.78 4.16 14.23
C PHE A 27 20.28 5.26 15.17
N VAL A 28 18.96 5.47 15.27
CA VAL A 28 18.37 6.45 16.18
C VAL A 28 18.74 6.12 17.62
N ALA A 29 18.61 4.85 18.02
CA ALA A 29 19.00 4.41 19.37
C ALA A 29 20.47 4.73 19.67
N PHE A 30 21.38 4.43 18.74
CA PHE A 30 22.80 4.78 18.85
C PHE A 30 23.00 6.29 19.05
N VAL A 31 22.37 7.12 18.22
CA VAL A 31 22.47 8.59 18.32
C VAL A 31 21.98 9.09 19.68
N LEU A 32 20.90 8.51 20.21
CA LEU A 32 20.32 8.94 21.48
C LEU A 32 21.24 8.62 22.68
N ILE A 33 21.84 7.44 22.70
CA ILE A 33 22.72 6.98 23.80
C ILE A 33 24.18 7.41 23.65
N TYR A 34 24.56 7.98 22.50
CA TYR A 34 25.94 8.38 22.25
C TYR A 34 26.35 9.54 23.18
N GLU A 35 27.46 9.32 23.89
CA GLU A 35 28.09 10.28 24.80
C GLU A 35 29.55 10.59 24.44
N GLY A 36 30.11 9.95 23.40
CA GLY A 36 31.52 10.11 23.02
C GLY A 36 31.86 11.54 22.56
N ALA A 37 33.03 12.05 22.95
CA ALA A 37 33.47 13.40 22.61
C ALA A 37 33.93 13.58 21.16
N GLU A 38 34.14 12.48 20.42
CA GLU A 38 34.72 12.52 19.07
C GLU A 38 33.79 13.14 18.01
N ILE A 39 32.47 13.10 18.23
CA ILE A 39 31.47 13.55 17.26
C ILE A 39 30.51 14.53 17.96
N LEU A 40 30.88 15.81 17.94
CA LEU A 40 30.12 16.90 18.58
C LEU A 40 28.66 16.99 18.11
N LEU A 41 28.39 16.66 16.85
CA LEU A 41 27.02 16.68 16.30
C LEU A 41 26.10 15.69 17.02
N LEU A 42 26.59 14.48 17.33
CA LEU A 42 25.79 13.44 17.97
C LEU A 42 25.53 13.73 19.45
N GLN A 43 26.35 14.57 20.09
CA GLN A 43 26.11 15.03 21.45
C GLN A 43 25.03 16.13 21.52
N SER A 44 24.80 16.87 20.43
CA SER A 44 23.81 17.94 20.42
C SER A 44 22.40 17.42 20.68
N MET A 45 21.77 17.91 21.75
CA MET A 45 20.38 17.55 22.09
C MET A 45 19.42 17.89 20.95
N SER A 46 19.64 19.02 20.27
CA SER A 46 18.84 19.41 19.10
C SER A 46 18.92 18.38 17.98
N PHE A 47 20.13 17.87 17.70
CA PHE A 47 20.32 16.83 16.68
C PHE A 47 19.61 15.52 17.06
N LYS A 48 19.77 15.09 18.32
CA LYS A 48 19.07 13.90 18.88
C LYS A 48 17.55 13.99 18.69
N ILE A 49 16.96 15.14 19.02
CA ILE A 49 15.52 15.39 18.86
C ILE A 49 15.12 15.32 17.38
N TRP A 50 15.86 15.99 16.48
CA TRP A 50 15.53 16.00 15.06
C TRP A 50 15.58 14.61 14.43
N VAL A 51 16.59 13.81 14.77
CA VAL A 51 16.71 12.42 14.28
C VAL A 51 15.52 11.57 14.74
N LEU A 52 15.11 11.70 16.01
CA LEU A 52 13.95 10.99 16.54
C LEU A 52 12.65 11.43 15.87
N VAL A 53 12.44 12.74 15.70
CA VAL A 53 11.24 13.28 15.04
C VAL A 53 11.16 12.80 13.60
N LEU A 54 12.25 12.87 12.84
CA LEU A 54 12.29 12.41 11.45
C LEU A 54 11.98 10.91 11.35
N TYR A 55 12.52 10.10 12.26
CA TYR A 55 12.21 8.68 12.34
C TYR A 55 10.72 8.42 12.55
N LEU A 56 10.07 9.13 13.48
CA LEU A 56 8.63 8.99 13.78
C LEU A 56 7.74 9.51 12.64
N ILE A 57 8.14 10.60 11.98
CA ILE A 57 7.44 11.12 10.79
C ILE A 57 7.44 10.06 9.69
N PHE A 58 8.59 9.45 9.42
CA PHE A 58 8.69 8.43 8.36
C PHE A 58 7.96 7.15 8.73
N LEU A 59 7.98 6.74 10.00
CA LEU A 59 7.20 5.59 10.48
C LEU A 59 5.69 5.84 10.31
N SER A 60 5.23 7.06 10.61
CA SER A 60 3.84 7.47 10.37
C SER A 60 3.51 7.47 8.87
N PHE A 61 4.41 8.00 8.03
CA PHE A 61 4.26 7.99 6.57
C PHE A 61 4.10 6.56 6.03
N ILE A 62 4.95 5.62 6.47
CA ILE A 62 4.86 4.20 6.12
C ILE A 62 3.48 3.62 6.50
N TYR A 63 3.00 3.93 7.70
CA TYR A 63 1.70 3.45 8.18
C TYR A 63 0.53 3.98 7.34
N PHE A 64 0.54 5.26 6.96
CA PHE A 64 -0.53 5.84 6.15
C PHE A 64 -0.44 5.50 4.65
N THR A 65 0.71 5.04 4.16
CA THR A 65 0.91 4.72 2.74
C THR A 65 0.90 3.21 2.48
N PHE A 66 1.86 2.48 3.02
CA PHE A 66 2.09 1.08 2.65
C PHE A 66 1.13 0.10 3.34
N PHE A 67 0.73 0.36 4.59
CA PHE A 67 -0.23 -0.51 5.29
C PHE A 67 -1.65 -0.45 4.72
N GLN A 68 -1.97 0.63 3.99
CA GLN A 68 -3.24 0.78 3.29
C GLN A 68 -3.35 -0.14 2.07
N LEU A 69 -2.21 -0.56 1.49
CA LEU A 69 -2.19 -1.46 0.36
C LEU A 69 -2.70 -2.85 0.74
N LYS A 70 -3.62 -3.36 -0.08
CA LYS A 70 -4.21 -4.69 0.01
C LYS A 70 -3.76 -5.53 -1.18
N ARG A 71 -3.69 -6.84 -0.95
CA ARG A 71 -3.57 -7.83 -2.03
C ARG A 71 -4.97 -8.08 -2.58
N VAL A 72 -5.11 -7.95 -3.89
CA VAL A 72 -6.38 -8.19 -4.59
C VAL A 72 -6.20 -9.25 -5.66
N GLU A 73 -7.18 -10.14 -5.73
CA GLU A 73 -7.29 -11.21 -6.72
C GLU A 73 -8.68 -11.14 -7.35
N PHE A 74 -8.74 -11.16 -8.68
CA PHE A 74 -10.00 -11.11 -9.41
C PHE A 74 -10.45 -12.52 -9.78
N GLY A 75 -11.75 -12.77 -9.64
CA GLY A 75 -12.44 -13.95 -10.14
C GLY A 75 -13.54 -13.53 -11.11
N LYS A 76 -14.24 -14.50 -11.69
CA LYS A 76 -15.33 -14.23 -12.63
C LYS A 76 -16.50 -13.49 -11.95
N ASP A 77 -16.97 -14.01 -10.83
CA ASP A 77 -18.19 -13.48 -10.17
C ASP A 77 -17.89 -12.60 -8.95
N PHE A 78 -16.73 -12.81 -8.32
CA PHE A 78 -16.31 -12.10 -7.11
C PHE A 78 -14.82 -11.80 -7.14
N TYR A 79 -14.41 -10.81 -6.37
CA TYR A 79 -13.02 -10.48 -6.13
C TYR A 79 -12.67 -10.66 -4.65
N THR A 80 -11.42 -11.02 -4.42
CA THR A 80 -10.92 -11.32 -3.08
C THR A 80 -9.88 -10.28 -2.70
N VAL A 81 -10.02 -9.76 -1.48
CA VAL A 81 -9.15 -8.71 -0.94
C VAL A 81 -8.55 -9.26 0.35
N SER A 82 -7.25 -9.08 0.50
CA SER A 82 -6.51 -9.55 1.67
C SER A 82 -5.57 -8.45 2.19
N ASN A 83 -5.49 -8.33 3.52
CA ASN A 83 -4.45 -7.53 4.18
C ASN A 83 -3.24 -8.40 4.61
N PHE A 84 -3.16 -9.65 4.15
CA PHE A 84 -2.24 -10.74 4.56
C PHE A 84 -2.55 -11.44 5.89
N PHE A 85 -3.46 -10.90 6.71
CA PHE A 85 -3.93 -11.53 7.95
C PHE A 85 -5.38 -12.02 7.78
N ASP A 86 -6.22 -11.15 7.25
CA ASP A 86 -7.62 -11.36 6.92
C ASP A 86 -7.82 -11.37 5.41
N THR A 87 -8.77 -12.17 4.97
CA THR A 87 -9.17 -12.26 3.56
C THR A 87 -10.68 -12.26 3.45
N TYR A 88 -11.23 -11.36 2.64
CA TYR A 88 -12.67 -11.21 2.42
C TYR A 88 -13.00 -11.20 0.93
N ARG A 89 -14.17 -11.74 0.60
CA ARG A 89 -14.73 -11.77 -0.76
C ARG A 89 -15.74 -10.64 -0.92
N TYR A 90 -15.74 -10.04 -2.10
CA TYR A 90 -16.57 -8.91 -2.49
C TYR A 90 -17.15 -9.15 -3.88
N ILE A 91 -18.31 -8.56 -4.15
CA ILE A 91 -19.00 -8.68 -5.44
C ILE A 91 -18.80 -7.39 -6.22
N TYR A 92 -18.69 -7.48 -7.55
CA TYR A 92 -18.48 -6.32 -8.42
C TYR A 92 -19.64 -5.31 -8.38
N SER A 93 -20.87 -5.76 -8.07
CA SER A 93 -22.05 -4.91 -7.91
C SER A 93 -21.92 -3.85 -6.82
N ASP A 94 -21.10 -4.11 -5.81
CA ASP A 94 -20.98 -3.23 -4.63
C ASP A 94 -19.96 -2.11 -4.85
N ILE A 95 -19.36 -2.04 -6.04
CA ILE A 95 -18.37 -1.05 -6.41
C ILE A 95 -19.08 0.21 -6.89
N LYS A 96 -18.87 1.31 -6.18
CA LYS A 96 -19.36 2.63 -6.57
C LYS A 96 -18.54 3.23 -7.70
N ASN A 97 -17.21 3.20 -7.57
CA ASN A 97 -16.31 3.68 -8.59
C ASN A 97 -14.91 3.08 -8.43
N VAL A 98 -14.13 3.21 -9.50
CA VAL A 98 -12.72 2.81 -9.55
C VAL A 98 -11.90 4.01 -10.02
N LYS A 99 -10.81 4.29 -9.31
CA LYS A 99 -9.79 5.25 -9.73
C LYS A 99 -8.49 4.53 -10.01
N GLU A 100 -7.89 4.80 -11.16
CA GLU A 100 -6.61 4.23 -11.57
C GLU A 100 -5.58 5.35 -11.69
N ILE A 101 -4.50 5.25 -10.93
CA ILE A 101 -3.39 6.20 -10.97
C ILE A 101 -2.18 5.46 -11.51
N LYS A 102 -1.72 5.84 -12.70
CA LYS A 102 -0.52 5.27 -13.30
C LYS A 102 0.71 5.80 -12.55
N LEU A 103 1.40 4.91 -11.86
CA LEU A 103 2.72 5.12 -11.30
C LEU A 103 3.73 4.48 -12.27
N PHE A 104 4.92 5.05 -12.43
CA PHE A 104 5.99 4.61 -13.35
C PHE A 104 5.80 3.24 -14.06
N ARG A 105 5.85 2.12 -13.31
CA ARG A 105 5.60 0.76 -13.82
C ARG A 105 4.35 0.06 -13.23
N TRP A 106 3.64 0.68 -12.30
CA TRP A 106 2.51 0.05 -11.59
C TRP A 106 1.25 0.90 -11.68
N ILE A 107 0.08 0.32 -11.45
CA ILE A 107 -1.16 1.08 -11.41
C ILE A 107 -1.67 1.03 -9.98
N LEU A 108 -1.75 2.18 -9.30
CA LEU A 108 -2.43 2.27 -8.02
C LEU A 108 -3.94 2.34 -8.30
N VAL A 109 -4.65 1.30 -7.89
CA VAL A 109 -6.09 1.20 -8.07
C VAL A 109 -6.78 1.44 -6.74
N VAL A 110 -7.77 2.33 -6.77
CA VAL A 110 -8.62 2.68 -5.63
C VAL A 110 -10.04 2.30 -5.96
N VAL A 111 -10.54 1.26 -5.30
CA VAL A 111 -11.94 0.81 -5.44
C VAL A 111 -12.73 1.42 -4.30
N THR A 112 -13.73 2.24 -4.62
CA THR A 112 -14.66 2.77 -3.63
C THR A 112 -15.92 1.92 -3.62
N LEU A 113 -16.30 1.43 -2.45
CA LEU A 113 -17.52 0.64 -2.25
C LEU A 113 -18.72 1.56 -2.00
N GLU A 114 -19.91 1.10 -2.38
CA GLU A 114 -21.18 1.76 -2.03
C GLU A 114 -21.39 1.76 -0.51
N GLY A 115 -21.25 0.59 0.11
CA GLY A 115 -21.32 0.37 1.56
C GLY A 115 -19.95 0.23 2.23
N LYS A 116 -19.91 0.30 3.57
CA LYS A 116 -18.68 0.07 4.35
C LYS A 116 -18.37 -1.43 4.41
N GLY A 117 -17.31 -1.87 3.73
CA GLY A 117 -16.79 -3.23 3.83
C GLY A 117 -15.92 -3.46 5.07
N ARG A 118 -15.43 -4.69 5.24
CA ARG A 118 -14.53 -5.07 6.35
C ARG A 118 -13.21 -4.29 6.35
N PHE A 119 -12.66 -3.98 5.17
CA PHE A 119 -11.49 -3.11 5.02
C PHE A 119 -11.81 -1.61 4.93
N GLY A 120 -13.04 -1.21 5.27
CA GLY A 120 -13.52 0.15 5.13
C GLY A 120 -14.20 0.39 3.78
N LYS A 121 -14.35 1.66 3.41
CA LYS A 121 -15.07 2.09 2.20
C LYS A 121 -14.18 2.13 0.95
N LYS A 122 -12.87 2.24 1.12
CA LYS A 122 -11.90 2.33 0.03
C LYS A 122 -10.91 1.18 0.13
N ILE A 123 -10.63 0.55 -1.01
CA ILE A 123 -9.66 -0.53 -1.13
C ILE A 123 -8.56 -0.05 -2.06
N PHE A 124 -7.35 0.05 -1.51
CA PHE A 124 -6.16 0.45 -2.26
C PHE A 124 -5.35 -0.78 -2.60
N PHE A 125 -5.02 -0.98 -3.87
CA PHE A 125 -4.09 -2.02 -4.26
C PHE A 125 -3.19 -1.56 -5.39
N LEU A 126 -1.98 -2.10 -5.40
CA LEU A 126 -1.01 -1.83 -6.46
C LEU A 126 -1.10 -2.95 -7.49
N ALA A 127 -1.67 -2.66 -8.65
CA ALA A 127 -1.80 -3.61 -9.74
C ALA A 127 -0.50 -3.74 -10.55
N ASN A 128 -0.21 -4.95 -10.99
CA ASN A 128 0.79 -5.18 -12.03
C ASN A 128 0.10 -4.99 -13.40
N PRO A 129 0.54 -4.04 -14.25
CA PRO A 129 -0.15 -3.73 -15.51
C PRO A 129 -0.38 -4.95 -16.40
N ASN A 130 0.61 -5.85 -16.48
CA ASN A 130 0.53 -7.04 -17.34
C ASN A 130 -0.54 -8.00 -16.84
N LEU A 131 -0.57 -8.28 -15.53
CA LEU A 131 -1.57 -9.17 -14.92
C LEU A 131 -2.97 -8.52 -14.92
N TYR A 132 -3.00 -7.19 -14.75
CA TYR A 132 -4.22 -6.38 -14.80
C TYR A 132 -4.87 -6.47 -16.17
N GLN A 133 -4.12 -6.19 -17.23
CA GLN A 133 -4.62 -6.25 -18.60
C GLN A 133 -4.99 -7.68 -19.01
N MET A 134 -4.14 -8.67 -18.69
CA MET A 134 -4.41 -10.08 -19.01
C MET A 134 -5.75 -10.54 -18.43
N PHE A 135 -6.06 -10.17 -17.18
CA PHE A 135 -7.35 -10.53 -16.58
C PHE A 135 -8.55 -9.96 -17.36
N PHE A 136 -8.48 -8.70 -17.79
CA PHE A 136 -9.56 -8.09 -18.55
C PHE A 136 -9.67 -8.61 -19.99
N THR A 137 -8.56 -9.09 -20.57
CA THR A 137 -8.58 -9.81 -21.84
C THR A 137 -9.29 -11.16 -21.71
N ASP A 138 -9.02 -11.90 -20.63
CA ASP A 138 -9.60 -13.23 -20.40
C ASP A 138 -11.09 -13.16 -19.98
N PHE A 139 -11.51 -12.06 -19.34
CA PHE A 139 -12.88 -11.84 -18.86
C PHE A 139 -13.47 -10.51 -19.36
N PRO A 140 -13.84 -10.43 -20.66
CA PRO A 140 -14.31 -9.20 -21.28
C PRO A 140 -15.63 -8.69 -20.67
N GLU A 141 -16.49 -9.57 -20.16
CA GLU A 141 -17.73 -9.20 -19.47
C GLU A 141 -17.43 -8.33 -18.24
N VAL A 142 -16.48 -8.77 -17.40
CA VAL A 142 -16.04 -8.05 -16.21
C VAL A 142 -15.33 -6.75 -16.60
N ALA A 143 -14.54 -6.77 -17.67
CA ALA A 143 -13.88 -5.58 -18.20
C ALA A 143 -14.87 -4.47 -18.56
N SER A 144 -15.97 -4.83 -19.23
CA SER A 144 -17.00 -3.87 -19.63
C SER A 144 -17.68 -3.18 -18.45
N VAL A 145 -17.94 -3.91 -17.36
CA VAL A 145 -18.50 -3.36 -16.12
C VAL A 145 -17.47 -2.49 -15.42
N TRP A 146 -16.23 -2.97 -15.36
CA TRP A 146 -15.12 -2.29 -14.70
C TRP A 146 -14.81 -0.94 -15.36
N GLU A 147 -14.74 -0.88 -16.69
CA GLU A 147 -14.53 0.37 -17.44
C GLU A 147 -15.66 1.39 -17.21
N LYS A 148 -16.91 0.96 -17.10
CA LYS A 148 -18.04 1.87 -16.76
C LYS A 148 -17.91 2.48 -15.37
N LEU A 149 -17.25 1.78 -14.45
CA LEU A 149 -17.03 2.23 -13.07
C LEU A 149 -15.79 3.11 -12.94
N LYS A 150 -14.93 3.18 -13.97
CA LYS A 150 -13.77 4.07 -13.95
C LYS A 150 -14.22 5.51 -14.02
N THR A 151 -13.93 6.26 -12.97
CA THR A 151 -14.04 7.71 -13.01
C THR A 151 -12.75 8.26 -13.58
N SER A 152 -12.84 8.89 -14.76
CA SER A 152 -11.75 9.67 -15.35
C SER A 152 -11.58 10.97 -14.56
N ASP A 153 -10.74 10.95 -13.53
CA ASP A 153 -10.20 12.19 -12.99
C ASP A 153 -8.89 12.48 -13.73
N LEU A 154 -8.97 13.44 -14.67
CA LEU A 154 -7.90 14.31 -15.23
C LEU A 154 -6.46 13.77 -15.22
#